data_AF-A0A527ZRH7-F1
#
_entry.id   AF-A0A527ZRH7-F1
#
_cell.length_a   1.000
_cell.length_b   1.000
_cell.length_c   1.000
_cell.angle_alpha   90.00
_cell.angle_beta   90.00
_cell.angle_gamma   90.00
#
_symmetry.space_group_name_H-M   'P 1'
#
loop_
_entity.id
_entity.type
_entity.pdbx_description
1 polymer ?
#
loop_
_entity_poly.entity_id
_entity_poly.type
_entity_poly.pdbx_seq_one_letter_code
_entity_poly.pdbx_strand_id
1 'polypeptide(L)'
;MTIVGVDGCKAGWIAVRRDPGAAPSVAVLPSFAALLDALPADATVAVDMPIGLPDVSQKGGRGPEALVRPLLGNRQSSVFAIPSRAALYAHTDGFTTIEAWHAAHRRASE
;
A
#
# COMPACT_ATOMS: atom_id res chain seq x y z
N MET A 1 0.04 22.35 -6.61
CA MET A 1 -0.54 21.29 -5.76
C MET A 1 0.53 20.76 -4.83
N THR A 2 0.23 20.69 -3.53
CA THR A 2 1.09 20.08 -2.52
C THR A 2 0.98 18.56 -2.63
N ILE A 3 2.12 17.87 -2.65
CA ILE A 3 2.19 16.41 -2.65
C ILE A 3 2.96 15.97 -1.41
N VAL A 4 2.44 14.96 -0.71
CA VAL A 4 3.04 14.45 0.52
C VAL A 4 3.18 12.94 0.42
N GLY A 5 4.42 12.44 0.39
CA GLY A 5 4.70 11.01 0.52
C GLY A 5 4.78 10.63 1.98
N VAL A 6 4.10 9.56 2.40
CA VAL A 6 4.02 9.18 3.82
C VAL A 6 4.20 7.68 4.03
N ASP A 7 4.84 7.33 5.15
CA ASP A 7 5.03 5.94 5.57
C ASP A 7 4.99 5.83 7.11
N GLY A 8 4.59 4.66 7.61
CA GLY A 8 4.54 4.34 9.03
C GLY A 8 5.95 4.08 9.57
N CYS A 9 6.27 4.67 10.72
CA CYS A 9 7.53 4.44 11.41
C CYS A 9 7.30 4.22 12.91
N LYS A 10 8.34 3.79 13.64
CA LYS A 10 8.24 3.53 15.09
C LYS A 10 7.74 4.73 15.91
N ALA A 11 7.92 5.95 15.40
CA ALA A 11 7.52 7.19 16.06
C ALA A 11 6.17 7.75 15.57
N GLY A 12 5.45 7.01 14.70
CA GLY A 12 4.19 7.45 14.08
C GLY A 12 4.28 7.40 12.57
N TRP A 13 4.26 8.57 11.92
CA TRP A 13 4.26 8.72 10.47
C TRP A 13 5.33 9.70 10.01
N ILE A 14 6.20 9.26 9.11
CA ILE A 14 7.12 10.16 8.41
C ILE A 14 6.43 10.72 7.17
N ALA A 15 6.60 12.02 6.92
CA ALA A 15 6.03 12.72 5.79
C ALA A 15 7.11 13.50 5.05
N VAL A 16 7.21 13.33 3.74
CA VAL A 16 7.98 14.18 2.84
C VAL A 16 7.02 15.04 2.05
N ARG A 17 6.97 16.34 2.37
CA ARG A 17 6.09 17.32 1.73
C ARG A 17 6.84 18.07 0.65
N ARG A 18 6.21 18.22 -0.52
CA ARG A 18 6.69 19.04 -1.62
C ARG A 18 5.61 20.03 -2.03
N ASP A 19 5.86 21.30 -1.74
CA ASP A 19 5.07 22.41 -2.25
C ASP A 19 5.61 22.89 -3.61
N PRO A 20 4.77 23.51 -4.46
CA PRO A 20 5.22 24.06 -5.74
C PRO A 20 6.34 25.09 -5.55
N GLY A 21 7.47 24.88 -6.24
CA GLY A 21 8.61 25.80 -6.21
C GLY A 21 9.45 25.78 -4.93
N ALA A 22 9.10 24.94 -3.94
CA ALA A 22 9.85 24.82 -2.70
C ALA A 22 10.72 23.54 -2.68
N ALA A 23 11.79 23.58 -1.87
CA ALA A 23 12.53 22.38 -1.52
C ALA A 23 11.64 21.44 -0.68
N PRO A 24 11.77 20.11 -0.82
CA PRO A 24 11.04 19.17 0.02
C PRO A 24 11.37 19.36 1.51
N SER A 25 10.36 19.23 2.36
CA SER A 25 10.51 19.22 3.82
C SER A 25 10.10 17.86 4.40
N VAL A 26 10.64 17.55 5.58
CA VAL A 26 10.40 16.28 6.28
C VAL A 26 9.85 16.56 7.66
N ALA A 27 8.83 15.80 8.07
CA ALA A 27 8.29 15.83 9.42
C ALA A 27 7.94 14.42 9.90
N VAL A 28 7.95 14.21 11.22
CA VAL A 28 7.44 12.99 11.87
C VAL A 28 6.29 13.37 12.79
N LEU A 29 5.13 12.78 12.55
CA LEU A 29 3.87 13.09 13.20
C LEU A 29 3.39 11.88 13.99
N PRO A 30 2.80 12.05 15.19
CA PRO A 30 2.50 10.93 16.08
C PRO A 30 1.38 10.01 15.59
N SER A 31 0.53 10.49 14.67
CA SER A 31 -0.59 9.73 14.12
C SER A 31 -0.94 10.20 12.71
N PHE A 32 -1.69 9.38 11.96
CA PHE A 32 -2.17 9.75 10.64
C PHE A 32 -3.19 10.90 10.71
N ALA A 33 -3.99 10.98 11.77
CA ALA A 33 -4.90 12.10 12.00
C ALA A 33 -4.14 13.42 12.19
N ALA A 34 -3.11 13.42 13.05
CA ALA A 34 -2.25 14.58 13.23
C ALA A 34 -1.51 14.99 11.94
N LEU A 35 -1.22 14.01 11.07
CA LEU A 35 -0.70 14.28 9.73
C LEU A 35 -1.70 15.04 8.88
N LEU A 36 -2.94 14.56 8.78
CA LEU A 36 -3.97 15.22 7.99
C LEU A 36 -4.28 16.63 8.51
N ASP A 37 -4.34 16.82 9.83
CA ASP A 37 -4.58 18.11 10.47
C ASP A 37 -3.47 19.15 10.17
N ALA A 38 -2.24 18.67 9.92
CA ALA A 38 -1.08 19.53 9.62
C ALA A 38 -0.95 19.90 8.13
N LEU A 39 -1.78 19.31 7.25
CA LEU A 39 -1.72 19.53 5.81
C LEU A 39 -2.81 20.49 5.32
N PRO A 40 -2.56 21.23 4.22
CA PRO A 40 -3.61 22.00 3.59
C PRO A 40 -4.67 21.07 3.00
N ALA A 41 -5.93 21.52 2.96
CA ALA A 41 -7.07 20.71 2.55
C ALA A 41 -6.99 20.18 1.09
N ASP A 42 -6.17 20.80 0.24
CA ASP A 42 -5.95 20.41 -1.16
C ASP A 42 -4.67 19.56 -1.37
N ALA A 43 -4.02 19.12 -0.29
CA ALA A 43 -2.85 18.25 -0.39
C ALA A 43 -3.23 16.86 -0.94
N THR A 44 -2.41 16.35 -1.86
CA THR A 44 -2.46 14.94 -2.26
C THR A 44 -1.48 14.13 -1.42
N VAL A 45 -2.01 13.20 -0.65
CA VAL A 45 -1.24 12.29 0.20
C VAL A 45 -1.03 10.97 -0.53
N ALA A 46 0.23 10.62 -0.78
CA ALA A 46 0.66 9.34 -1.32
C ALA A 46 1.16 8.46 -0.17
N VAL A 47 0.39 7.42 0.16
CA VAL A 47 0.72 6.46 1.22
C VAL A 47 1.40 5.25 0.59
N ASP A 48 2.55 4.82 1.13
CA ASP A 48 3.23 3.58 0.69
C ASP A 48 2.55 2.31 1.22
N MET A 49 1.23 2.24 1.01
CA MET A 49 0.44 1.06 1.30
C MET A 49 -0.79 0.98 0.39
N PRO A 50 -1.33 -0.21 0.15
CA PRO A 50 -2.59 -0.34 -0.58
C PRO A 50 -3.71 0.37 0.17
N ILE A 51 -4.30 1.39 -0.45
CA ILE A 51 -5.54 1.99 0.04
C ILE A 51 -6.70 1.23 -0.57
N GLY A 52 -7.39 0.47 0.29
CA GLY A 52 -8.45 -0.45 -0.09
C GLY A 52 -7.91 -1.82 -0.55
N LEU A 53 -8.72 -2.85 -0.30
CA LEU A 53 -8.50 -4.21 -0.80
C LEU A 53 -9.66 -4.57 -1.72
N PRO A 54 -9.40 -5.17 -2.89
CA PRO A 54 -10.46 -5.62 -3.79
C PRO A 54 -11.21 -6.80 -3.16
N ASP A 55 -12.49 -6.95 -3.48
CA ASP A 55 -13.25 -8.14 -3.06
C ASP A 55 -12.73 -9.38 -3.78
N VAL A 56 -12.34 -9.23 -5.06
CA VAL A 56 -11.73 -10.28 -5.88
C VAL A 56 -10.44 -9.78 -6.51
N SER A 57 -9.34 -10.51 -6.32
CA SER A 57 -8.05 -10.20 -6.95
C SER A 57 -8.08 -10.60 -8.43
N GLN A 58 -7.62 -9.69 -9.30
CA GLN A 58 -7.51 -9.94 -10.73
C GLN A 58 -6.08 -10.33 -11.12
N LYS A 59 -5.96 -11.11 -12.20
CA LYS A 59 -4.66 -11.41 -12.81
C LYS A 59 -3.97 -10.11 -13.22
N GLY A 60 -2.73 -9.92 -12.77
CA GLY A 60 -1.94 -8.71 -13.03
C GLY A 60 -2.05 -7.66 -11.91
N GLY A 61 -3.02 -7.77 -11.01
CA GLY A 61 -3.23 -6.87 -9.88
C GLY A 61 -4.12 -5.68 -10.20
N ARG A 62 -4.01 -4.61 -9.41
CA ARG A 62 -4.72 -3.33 -9.65
C ARG A 62 -4.17 -2.63 -10.90
N GLY A 63 -4.89 -1.61 -11.38
CA GLY A 63 -4.48 -0.81 -12.54
C GLY A 63 -3.01 -0.38 -12.54
N PRO A 64 -2.48 0.23 -11.46
CA PRO A 64 -1.06 0.60 -11.39
C PRO A 64 -0.09 -0.58 -11.52
N GLU A 65 -0.41 -1.72 -10.88
CA GLU A 65 0.41 -2.93 -10.94
C GLU A 65 0.45 -3.49 -12.36
N ALA A 66 -0.70 -3.57 -13.03
CA ALA A 66 -0.79 -4.03 -14.41
C ALA A 66 -0.04 -3.10 -15.39
N LEU A 67 -0.15 -1.78 -15.20
CA LEU A 67 0.48 -0.78 -16.06
C LEU A 67 2.01 -0.72 -15.89
N VAL A 68 2.54 -0.93 -14.68
CA VAL A 68 3.98 -0.82 -14.44
C VAL A 68 4.76 -2.08 -14.86
N ARG A 69 4.15 -3.28 -14.78
CA ARG A 69 4.81 -4.55 -15.16
C ARG A 69 5.50 -4.55 -16.52
N PRO A 70 4.86 -4.13 -17.64
CA PRO A 70 5.52 -4.14 -18.95
C PRO A 70 6.71 -3.16 -19.02
N LEU A 71 6.74 -2.13 -18.16
CA LEU A 71 7.83 -1.15 -18.11
C LEU A 71 9.08 -1.68 -17.38
N LEU A 72 8.93 -2.74 -16.58
CA LEU A 72 10.01 -3.29 -15.74
C LEU A 72 10.76 -4.46 -16.39
N GLY A 73 10.26 -5.02 -17.49
CA GLY A 73 10.86 -6.16 -18.19
C GLY A 73 11.13 -7.33 -17.24
N ASN A 74 12.41 -7.72 -17.10
CA ASN A 74 12.84 -8.81 -16.22
C ASN A 74 12.52 -8.58 -14.73
N ARG A 75 12.22 -7.35 -14.31
CA ARG A 75 11.88 -7.00 -12.93
C ARG A 75 10.37 -6.98 -12.66
N GLN A 76 9.54 -7.39 -13.62
CA GLN A 76 8.08 -7.41 -13.46
C GLN A 76 7.60 -8.28 -12.29
N SER A 77 8.37 -9.30 -11.89
CA SER A 77 8.07 -10.16 -10.74
C SER A 77 8.29 -9.47 -9.39
N SER A 78 8.99 -8.32 -9.36
CA SER A 78 9.13 -7.50 -8.15
C SER A 78 7.87 -6.68 -7.84
N VAL A 79 6.87 -6.69 -8.71
CA VAL A 79 5.57 -6.06 -8.46
C VAL A 79 4.65 -7.09 -7.80
N PHE A 80 4.37 -6.91 -6.52
CA PHE A 80 3.45 -7.75 -5.75
C PHE A 80 2.02 -7.27 -5.95
N ALA A 81 1.13 -8.18 -6.39
CA ALA A 81 -0.29 -7.88 -6.48
C ALA A 81 -0.91 -7.92 -5.08
N ILE A 82 -1.83 -7.00 -4.82
CA ILE A 82 -2.49 -6.90 -3.52
C ILE A 82 -3.52 -8.03 -3.35
N PRO A 83 -3.55 -8.73 -2.20
CA PRO A 83 -4.51 -9.78 -1.95
C PRO A 83 -5.94 -9.24 -1.89
N SER A 84 -6.91 -10.12 -2.10
CA SER A 84 -8.30 -9.78 -1.89
C SER A 84 -8.58 -9.59 -0.40
N ARG A 85 -9.68 -8.90 -0.10
CA ARG A 85 -10.18 -8.77 1.28
C ARG A 85 -10.41 -10.13 1.92
N ALA A 86 -11.05 -11.05 1.19
CA ALA A 86 -11.29 -12.41 1.65
C ALA A 86 -9.98 -13.15 1.99
N ALA A 87 -8.95 -13.03 1.15
CA ALA A 87 -7.66 -13.67 1.40
C ALA A 87 -6.96 -13.15 2.66
N LEU A 88 -7.05 -11.86 2.95
CA LEU A 88 -6.46 -11.28 4.16
C LEU A 88 -7.15 -11.79 5.45
N TYR A 89 -8.47 -11.98 5.40
CA TYR A 89 -9.26 -12.40 6.57
C TYR A 89 -9.48 -13.91 6.68
N ALA A 90 -9.19 -14.69 5.64
CA ALA A 90 -9.40 -16.13 5.62
C ALA A 90 -8.52 -16.89 6.64
N HIS A 91 -7.31 -16.39 6.91
CA HIS A 91 -6.40 -16.98 7.90
C HIS A 91 -5.33 -15.97 8.34
N THR A 92 -5.27 -15.64 9.63
CA THR A 92 -4.32 -14.67 10.18
C THR A 92 -3.15 -15.30 10.94
N ASP A 93 -3.13 -16.63 11.06
CA ASP A 93 -2.05 -17.36 11.70
C ASP A 93 -0.77 -17.34 10.83
N GLY A 94 0.38 -17.54 11.48
CA GLY A 94 1.65 -17.63 10.77
C GLY A 94 1.68 -18.77 9.76
N PHE A 95 2.49 -18.62 8.71
CA PHE A 95 2.72 -19.70 7.75
C PHE A 95 3.42 -20.87 8.45
N THR A 96 2.72 -21.99 8.62
CA THR A 96 3.23 -23.19 9.31
C THR A 96 3.63 -24.30 8.35
N THR A 97 2.74 -24.68 7.43
CA THR A 97 2.97 -25.75 6.45
C THR A 97 2.39 -25.42 5.07
N ILE A 98 2.88 -26.11 4.03
CA ILE A 98 2.39 -25.99 2.64
C ILE A 98 0.92 -26.42 2.54
N GLU A 99 0.53 -27.48 3.25
CA GLU A 99 -0.84 -27.98 3.27
C GLU A 99 -1.80 -26.96 3.90
N ALA A 100 -1.39 -26.34 5.00
CA ALA A 100 -2.16 -25.29 5.66
C ALA A 100 -2.33 -24.07 4.75
N TRP A 101 -1.28 -23.72 4.01
CA TRP A 101 -1.34 -22.65 3.01
C TRP A 101 -2.30 -22.95 1.87
N HIS A 102 -2.24 -24.14 1.27
CA HIS A 102 -3.19 -24.53 0.22
C HIS A 102 -4.64 -24.55 0.72
N ALA A 103 -4.87 -24.99 1.96
CA ALA A 103 -6.20 -24.96 2.57
C ALA A 103 -6.70 -23.52 2.76
N ALA A 104 -5.85 -22.61 3.25
CA ALA A 104 -6.18 -21.20 3.38
C ALA A 104 -6.46 -20.55 2.01
N HIS A 105 -5.66 -20.86 1.00
CA HIS A 105 -5.84 -20.37 -0.35
C HIS A 105 -7.19 -20.79 -0.96
N ARG A 106 -7.60 -22.06 -0.77
CA ARG A 106 -8.91 -22.54 -1.24
C ARG A 106 -10.07 -21.77 -0.57
N ARG A 107 -10.02 -21.63 0.77
CA ARG A 107 -11.04 -20.85 1.52
C ARG A 107 -11.15 -19.39 1.07
N ALA A 108 -10.03 -18.78 0.70
CA ALA A 108 -9.99 -17.41 0.21
C ALA A 108 -10.48 -17.23 -1.23
N SER A 109 -10.66 -18.33 -1.96
CA SER A 109 -10.99 -18.36 -3.39
C SER A 109 -12.41 -18.91 -3.67
N GLU A 110 -13.14 -19.33 -2.63
CA GLU A 110 -14.57 -19.65 -2.66
C GLU A 110 -15.41 -18.36 -2.56
#